data_AF-A0A7C9NMS3-F1
#
_entry.id   AF-A0A7C9NMS3-F1
#
_cell.length_a   1.000
_cell.length_b   1.000
_cell.length_c   1.000
_cell.angle_alpha   90.00
_cell.angle_beta   90.00
_cell.angle_gamma   90.00
#
_symmetry.space_group_name_H-M   'P 1'
#
loop_
_entity.id
_entity.type
_entity.pdbx_description
1 polymer ?
#
loop_
_entity_poly.entity_id
_entity_poly.type
_entity_poly.pdbx_seq_one_letter_code
_entity_poly.pdbx_strand_id
1 'polypeptide(L)' 'MLNEDKYDYDVERLGQLRDELQRLEDNDYVTAYYKGYSSEGLTLEEVRDTIKELEQQIRQLERELDEDGE' A
#
# COMPACT_ATOMS: atom_id res chain seq x y z
N MET A 1 14.43 -18.67 14.06
CA MET A 1 15.20 -17.41 14.15
C MET A 1 15.14 -16.66 12.84
N LEU A 2 15.80 -17.05 11.74
CA LEU A 2 15.72 -16.31 10.45
C LEU A 2 14.28 -16.12 9.90
N ASN A 3 13.37 -17.08 10.09
CA ASN A 3 11.96 -16.93 9.68
C ASN A 3 11.15 -16.00 10.58
N GLU A 4 11.50 -15.88 11.85
CA GLU A 4 10.73 -15.06 12.82
C GLU A 4 11.03 -13.58 12.60
N ASP A 5 12.32 -13.23 12.40
CA ASP A 5 12.74 -11.87 12.09
C ASP A 5 12.18 -11.39 10.73
N LYS A 6 12.09 -12.30 9.74
CA LYS A 6 11.50 -12.00 8.43
C LYS A 6 9.98 -11.83 8.55
N TYR A 7 9.30 -12.73 9.26
CA TYR A 7 7.86 -12.65 9.47
C TYR A 7 7.45 -11.33 10.15
N ASP A 8 8.14 -10.95 11.23
CA ASP A 8 7.87 -9.69 11.93
C ASP A 8 8.09 -8.47 11.02
N TYR A 9 9.15 -8.49 10.21
CA TYR A 9 9.42 -7.45 9.22
C TYR A 9 8.32 -7.37 8.15
N ASP A 10 7.87 -8.50 7.63
CA ASP A 10 6.84 -8.58 6.59
C ASP A 10 5.47 -8.12 7.15
N VAL A 11 5.16 -8.42 8.41
CA VAL A 11 3.97 -7.89 9.11
C VAL A 11 4.04 -6.38 9.27
N GLU A 12 5.18 -5.83 9.70
CA GLU A 12 5.35 -4.38 9.84
C GLU A 12 5.22 -3.69 8.47
N ARG A 13 5.84 -4.26 7.44
CA ARG A 13 5.78 -3.75 6.08
C ARG A 13 4.35 -3.76 5.54
N LEU A 14 3.58 -4.81 5.81
CA LEU A 14 2.17 -4.90 5.44
C LEU A 14 1.34 -3.78 6.09
N GLY A 15 1.60 -3.49 7.36
CA GLY A 15 0.97 -2.37 8.06
C GLY A 15 1.25 -1.03 7.38
N GLN A 16 2.52 -0.76 7.07
CA GLN A 16 2.95 0.47 6.39
C GLN A 16 2.28 0.65 5.02
N LEU A 17 2.21 -0.43 4.22
CA LEU A 17 1.57 -0.41 2.90
C LEU A 17 0.06 -0.13 3.00
N ARG A 18 -0.63 -0.72 3.97
CA ARG A 18 -2.05 -0.48 4.21
C ARG A 18 -2.33 0.95 4.66
N ASP A 19 -1.50 1.50 5.54
CA ASP A 19 -1.60 2.90 5.97
C ASP A 19 -1.38 3.87 4.81
N GLU A 20 -0.44 3.54 3.91
CA GLU A 20 -0.18 4.34 2.71
C GLU A 20 -1.34 4.26 1.71
N LEU A 21 -1.84 3.06 1.44
CA LEU A 21 -3.02 2.85 0.61
C LEU A 21 -4.22 3.67 1.13
N GLN A 22 -4.48 3.60 2.44
CA GLN A 22 -5.57 4.36 3.04
C GLN A 22 -5.39 5.87 2.89
N ARG A 23 -4.17 6.40 3.08
CA ARG A 23 -3.92 7.84 2.87
C ARG A 23 -4.18 8.26 1.43
N LEU A 24 -3.77 7.44 0.45
CA LEU A 24 -3.99 7.72 -0.95
C LEU A 24 -5.48 7.70 -1.30
N GLU A 25 -6.24 6.75 -0.79
CA GLU A 25 -7.69 6.65 -1.03
C GLU A 25 -8.46 7.79 -0.36
N ASP A 26 -8.16 8.07 0.90
CA ASP A 26 -8.92 9.03 1.72
C ASP A 26 -8.56 10.49 1.40
N ASN A 27 -7.30 10.77 1.03
CA ASN A 27 -6.83 12.14 0.83
C ASN A 27 -6.47 12.45 -0.62
N ASP A 28 -5.48 11.74 -1.19
CA ASP A 28 -4.90 12.14 -2.47
C ASP A 28 -5.82 11.88 -3.64
N TYR A 29 -6.56 10.76 -3.63
CA TYR A 29 -7.56 10.43 -4.64
C TYR A 29 -8.69 11.45 -4.60
N VAL A 30 -9.24 11.74 -3.41
CA VAL A 30 -10.31 12.72 -3.23
C VAL A 30 -9.84 14.10 -3.68
N THR A 31 -8.63 14.49 -3.29
CA THR A 31 -8.05 15.79 -3.64
C THR A 31 -7.83 15.90 -5.15
N ALA A 32 -7.20 14.91 -5.77
CA ALA A 32 -6.95 14.89 -7.21
C ALA A 32 -8.26 14.83 -8.02
N TYR A 33 -9.27 14.12 -7.52
CA TYR A 33 -10.58 14.04 -8.16
C TYR A 33 -11.27 15.42 -8.24
N TYR A 34 -11.20 16.22 -7.18
CA TYR A 34 -11.84 17.54 -7.14
C TYR A 34 -10.97 18.67 -7.67
N LYS A 35 -9.65 18.61 -7.48
CA LYS A 35 -8.71 19.71 -7.78
C LYS A 35 -7.83 19.45 -9.02
N GLY A 36 -7.90 18.26 -9.60
CA GLY A 36 -7.05 17.82 -10.72
C GLY A 36 -5.70 17.24 -10.29
N TYR A 37 -5.22 17.59 -9.10
CA TYR A 37 -3.96 17.12 -8.53
C TYR A 37 -4.07 16.85 -7.03
N SER A 38 -3.29 15.89 -6.52
CA SER A 38 -3.17 15.56 -5.11
C SER A 38 -2.35 16.60 -4.33
N SER A 39 -2.21 16.40 -3.02
CA SER A 39 -1.35 17.20 -2.13
C SER A 39 0.10 17.27 -2.62
N GLU A 40 0.56 16.17 -3.19
CA GLU A 40 1.94 15.96 -3.65
C GLU A 40 2.11 16.30 -5.15
N GLY A 41 1.05 16.80 -5.79
CA GLY A 41 1.08 17.21 -7.19
C GLY A 41 0.85 16.08 -8.19
N LEU A 42 0.39 14.90 -7.74
CA LEU A 42 0.05 13.78 -8.61
C LEU A 42 -1.30 14.00 -9.29
N THR A 43 -1.42 13.65 -10.56
CA THR A 43 -2.70 13.57 -11.26
C THR A 43 -3.58 12.46 -10.71
N LEU A 44 -4.89 12.51 -11.00
CA LEU A 44 -5.81 11.43 -10.62
C LEU A 44 -5.40 10.07 -11.21
N GLU A 45 -4.82 10.05 -12.42
CA GLU A 45 -4.35 8.83 -13.06
C GLU A 45 -3.13 8.25 -12.32
N GLU A 46 -2.15 9.08 -11.99
CA GLU A 46 -0.98 8.67 -11.21
C GLU A 46 -1.38 8.13 -9.83
N VAL A 47 -2.29 8.82 -9.12
CA VAL A 47 -2.81 8.32 -7.82
C VAL A 47 -3.46 6.95 -7.96
N ARG A 48 -4.24 6.73 -9.03
CA ARG A 48 -4.90 5.43 -9.28
C ARG A 48 -3.90 4.34 -9.59
N ASP A 49 -2.84 4.65 -10.31
CA ASP A 49 -1.81 3.67 -10.64
C ASP A 49 -0.97 3.31 -9.41
N THR A 50 -0.63 4.29 -8.56
CA THR A 50 0.00 4.03 -7.25
C THR A 50 -0.88 3.15 -6.36
N ILE A 51 -2.19 3.42 -6.28
CA ILE A 51 -3.13 2.58 -5.53
C ILE A 51 -3.09 1.13 -6.02
N LYS A 52 -3.19 0.90 -7.34
CA LYS A 52 -3.15 -0.46 -7.91
C LYS A 52 -1.84 -1.17 -7.59
N GLU A 53 -0.72 -0.45 -7.65
CA GLU A 53 0.59 -1.01 -7.36
C GLU A 53 0.70 -1.43 -5.89
N LEU A 54 0.26 -0.56 -4.96
CA LEU A 54 0.23 -0.88 -3.53
C LEU A 54 -0.68 -2.07 -3.23
N GLU A 55 -1.87 -2.13 -3.82
CA GLU A 55 -2.73 -3.31 -3.66
C GLU A 55 -2.07 -4.60 -4.16
N GLN A 56 -1.30 -4.55 -5.26
CA GLN A 56 -0.56 -5.72 -5.75
C GLN A 56 0.53 -6.14 -4.77
N GLN A 57 1.29 -5.18 -4.21
CA GLN A 57 2.31 -5.45 -3.19
C GLN A 57 1.69 -6.03 -1.93
N ILE A 58 0.59 -5.47 -1.43
CA ILE A 58 -0.17 -5.97 -0.28
C ILE A 58 -0.60 -7.41 -0.51
N ARG A 59 -1.25 -7.71 -1.64
CA ARG A 59 -1.70 -9.07 -1.96
C ARG A 59 -0.55 -10.06 -2.08
N GLN A 60 0.62 -9.64 -2.55
CA GLN A 60 1.79 -10.50 -2.63
C GLN A 60 2.33 -10.80 -1.23
N LEU A 61 2.47 -9.78 -0.40
CA LEU A 61 2.98 -9.90 0.96
C LEU A 61 2.04 -10.71 1.86
N GLU A 62 0.71 -10.54 1.71
CA GLU A 62 -0.29 -11.36 2.38
C GLU A 62 -0.15 -12.85 2.03
N ARG A 63 0.10 -13.17 0.75
CA ARG A 63 0.36 -14.57 0.34
C ARG A 63 1.63 -15.12 0.95
N GLU A 64 2.71 -14.33 0.96
CA GLU A 64 3.98 -14.76 1.55
C GLU A 64 3.86 -15.01 3.05
N LEU A 65 3.11 -14.16 3.76
CA LEU A 65 2.83 -14.33 5.19
C LEU A 65 1.93 -15.54 5.49
N ASP A 66 0.95 -15.83 4.63
CA ASP A 66 0.11 -17.02 4.74
C ASP A 66 0.94 -18.29 4.49
N GLU A 67 1.81 -18.30 3.48
CA GLU A 67 2.71 -19.43 3.16
C GLU A 67 3.79 -19.67 4.24
N ASP A 68 4.34 -18.60 4.83
CA ASP A 68 5.35 -18.70 5.91
C ASP A 68 4.73 -19.08 7.27
N GLY A 69 3.40 -18.98 7.42
CA GLY A 69 2.65 -19.27 8.65
C GLY A 69 2.09 -20.70 8.77
N GLU A 70 2.12 -21.50 7.71
CA GLU A 70 1.74 -22.93 7.68
C GLU A 70 2.90 -23.89 8.05
#